data_AF-A0A382UP11-F1
#
_entry.id   AF-A0A382UP11-F1
#
_cell.length_a   1.000
_cell.length_b   1.000
_cell.length_c   1.000
_cell.angle_alpha   90.00
_cell.angle_beta   90.00
_cell.angle_gamma   90.00
#
_symmetry.space_group_name_H-M   'P 1'
#
loop_
_entity.id
_entity.type
_entity.pdbx_description
1 polymer ?
#
loop_
_entity_poly.entity_id
_entity_poly.type
_entity_poly.pdbx_seq_one_letter_code
_entity_poly.pdbx_strand_id
1 'polypeptide(L)'
;MTKINLRGNPNDKKFLSSANEVLNTILPTRTNIYIKIDSLKIIWLGPDEWLIVDEKGSDKQDLFSKLENSIGSQDASVTDVSENRTVIRIMGTKLFILLAKFLTLNLDNSLNSSSSVAQTLFIKVPILLMRHHEHDI
;
A
#
# COMPACT_ATOMS: atom_id res chain seq x y z
N MET A 1 -5.25 13.03 2.09
CA MET A 1 -5.03 11.64 1.64
C MET A 1 -5.31 10.76 2.84
N THR A 2 -6.34 9.94 2.75
CA THR A 2 -6.70 9.00 3.82
C THR A 2 -5.77 7.79 3.72
N LYS A 3 -5.25 7.31 4.86
CA LYS A 3 -4.45 6.09 4.93
C LYS A 3 -5.01 5.17 6.00
N ILE A 4 -5.29 3.92 5.66
CA ILE A 4 -5.90 2.94 6.56
C ILE A 4 -5.02 1.70 6.59
N ASN A 5 -4.62 1.28 7.77
CA ASN A 5 -4.02 -0.04 7.98
C ASN A 5 -5.15 -1.06 8.11
N LEU A 6 -5.15 -2.06 7.24
CA LEU A 6 -6.09 -3.17 7.27
C LEU A 6 -5.31 -4.44 7.61
N ARG A 7 -5.74 -5.17 8.65
CA ARG A 7 -5.22 -6.50 8.97
C ARG A 7 -6.33 -7.53 8.98
N GLY A 8 -6.01 -8.75 8.56
CA GLY A 8 -6.93 -9.88 8.60
C GLY A 8 -6.34 -11.11 7.92
N ASN A 9 -6.90 -12.28 8.22
CA ASN A 9 -6.42 -13.55 7.69
C ASN A 9 -6.73 -13.68 6.19
N PRO A 10 -5.74 -13.79 5.28
CA PRO A 10 -5.99 -13.93 3.84
C PRO A 10 -6.64 -15.27 3.45
N ASN A 11 -6.76 -16.23 4.37
CA ASN A 11 -7.47 -17.49 4.14
C ASN A 11 -8.93 -17.44 4.59
N ASP A 12 -9.33 -16.39 5.32
CA ASP A 12 -10.73 -16.18 5.68
C ASP A 12 -11.48 -15.56 4.49
N LYS A 13 -12.35 -16.37 3.89
CA LYS A 13 -13.17 -15.95 2.74
C LYS A 13 -14.13 -14.82 3.11
N LYS A 14 -14.66 -14.79 4.34
CA LYS A 14 -15.58 -13.75 4.79
C LYS A 14 -14.85 -12.40 4.85
N PHE A 15 -13.66 -12.38 5.43
CA PHE A 15 -12.80 -11.19 5.46
C PHE A 15 -12.48 -10.67 4.07
N LEU A 16 -11.98 -11.55 3.18
CA LEU A 16 -11.67 -11.18 1.81
C LEU A 16 -12.88 -10.65 1.05
N SER A 17 -14.04 -11.32 1.15
CA SER A 17 -15.27 -10.87 0.50
C SER A 17 -15.71 -9.49 0.99
N SER A 18 -15.74 -9.28 2.31
CA SER A 18 -16.10 -7.99 2.93
C SER A 18 -15.16 -6.86 2.53
N ALA A 19 -13.85 -7.10 2.53
CA ALA A 19 -12.85 -6.12 2.12
C ALA A 19 -12.95 -5.80 0.62
N ASN A 20 -13.08 -6.83 -0.21
CA ASN A 20 -13.12 -6.67 -1.67
C ASN A 20 -14.37 -5.90 -2.13
N GLU A 21 -15.51 -6.12 -1.47
CA GLU A 21 -16.75 -5.39 -1.73
C GLU A 21 -16.59 -3.89 -1.44
N VAL A 22 -16.02 -3.55 -0.29
CA VAL A 22 -15.79 -2.13 0.09
C VAL A 22 -14.77 -1.46 -0.83
N LEU A 23 -13.69 -2.17 -1.19
CA LEU A 23 -12.59 -1.65 -2.00
C LEU A 23 -12.88 -1.71 -3.51
N ASN A 24 -13.98 -2.36 -3.93
CA ASN A 24 -14.32 -2.66 -5.32
C ASN A 24 -13.19 -3.34 -6.10
N THR A 25 -12.40 -4.18 -5.43
CA THR A 25 -11.26 -4.90 -6.02
C THR A 25 -10.76 -6.02 -5.13
N ILE A 26 -9.90 -6.87 -5.66
CA ILE A 26 -9.29 -7.97 -4.93
C ILE A 26 -8.10 -7.45 -4.12
N LEU A 27 -8.10 -7.77 -2.82
CA LEU A 27 -6.96 -7.55 -1.93
C LEU A 27 -5.73 -8.34 -2.44
N PRO A 28 -4.59 -7.69 -2.74
CA PRO A 28 -3.43 -8.36 -3.30
C PRO A 28 -2.81 -9.30 -2.25
N THR A 29 -2.67 -10.58 -2.56
CA THR A 29 -2.00 -11.56 -1.71
C THR A 29 -0.59 -11.92 -2.18
N ARG A 30 -0.24 -11.51 -3.41
CA ARG A 30 1.15 -11.60 -3.89
C ARG A 30 2.01 -10.61 -3.10
N THR A 31 3.20 -11.06 -2.70
CA THR A 31 4.14 -10.25 -1.92
C THR A 31 4.64 -9.05 -2.71
N ASN A 32 4.97 -7.97 -1.99
CA ASN A 32 5.73 -6.82 -2.52
C ASN A 32 5.10 -6.15 -3.75
N ILE A 33 3.76 -6.16 -3.82
CA ILE A 33 3.01 -5.40 -4.83
C ILE A 33 2.01 -4.44 -4.22
N TYR A 34 1.63 -3.45 -5.00
CA TYR A 34 0.41 -2.68 -4.77
C TYR A 34 -0.48 -2.72 -6.02
N ILE A 35 -1.78 -2.53 -5.81
CA ILE A 35 -2.77 -2.31 -6.87
C ILE A 35 -3.22 -0.86 -6.79
N LYS A 36 -3.46 -0.23 -7.95
CA LYS A 36 -4.05 1.11 -8.04
C LYS A 36 -5.33 1.07 -8.87
N ILE A 37 -6.41 1.64 -8.34
CA ILE A 37 -7.69 1.84 -9.02
C ILE A 37 -8.14 3.25 -8.74
N ASP A 38 -8.27 4.06 -9.79
CA ASP A 38 -8.54 5.50 -9.67
C ASP A 38 -7.59 6.21 -8.68
N SER A 39 -8.11 6.67 -7.54
CA SER A 39 -7.36 7.29 -6.45
C SER A 39 -7.00 6.33 -5.31
N LEU A 40 -7.49 5.09 -5.35
CA LEU A 40 -7.24 4.08 -4.33
C LEU A 40 -5.97 3.30 -4.66
N LYS A 41 -5.08 3.18 -3.69
CA LYS A 41 -3.94 2.26 -3.72
C LYS A 41 -4.07 1.26 -2.58
N ILE A 42 -3.88 -0.02 -2.88
CA ILE A 42 -3.89 -1.10 -1.90
C ILE A 42 -2.50 -1.72 -1.92
N ILE A 43 -1.77 -1.52 -0.84
CA ILE A 43 -0.35 -1.84 -0.76
C ILE A 43 -0.17 -3.04 0.16
N TRP A 44 0.44 -4.10 -0.35
CA TRP A 44 0.79 -5.26 0.47
C TRP A 44 1.93 -4.91 1.43
N LEU A 45 1.72 -5.14 2.73
CA LEU A 45 2.75 -4.96 3.78
C LEU A 45 3.16 -6.29 4.41
N GLY A 46 2.30 -7.30 4.39
CA GLY A 46 2.57 -8.61 4.97
C GLY A 46 1.49 -9.61 4.61
N PRO A 47 1.66 -10.89 4.99
CA PRO A 47 0.69 -11.94 4.70
C PRO A 47 -0.74 -11.60 5.15
N ASP A 48 -0.88 -10.83 6.22
CA ASP A 48 -2.12 -10.44 6.87
C ASP A 48 -2.25 -8.91 7.03
N GLU A 49 -1.49 -8.12 6.28
CA GLU A 49 -1.43 -6.66 6.45
C GLU A 49 -1.36 -5.89 5.12
N TRP A 50 -2.22 -4.87 5.02
CA TRP A 50 -2.29 -3.96 3.88
C TRP A 50 -2.38 -2.50 4.32
N LEU A 51 -1.82 -1.61 3.50
CA LEU A 51 -2.04 -0.17 3.60
C LEU A 51 -2.94 0.28 2.45
N ILE A 52 -4.12 0.76 2.81
CA ILE A 52 -5.08 1.36 1.88
C ILE A 52 -4.84 2.87 1.86
N VAL A 53 -4.69 3.45 0.68
CA VAL A 53 -4.44 4.88 0.50
C VAL A 53 -5.44 5.44 -0.48
N ASP A 54 -6.27 6.38 -0.05
CA ASP A 54 -7.10 7.18 -0.96
C ASP A 54 -6.49 8.57 -1.15
N GLU A 55 -6.01 8.82 -2.38
CA GLU A 55 -5.34 10.06 -2.75
C GLU A 55 -6.29 11.27 -2.83
N LYS A 56 -7.59 11.05 -3.10
CA LYS A 56 -8.57 12.16 -3.26
C LYS A 56 -9.15 12.66 -1.94
N GLY A 57 -9.27 11.79 -0.93
CA GLY A 57 -9.58 12.21 0.45
C GLY A 57 -10.95 12.85 0.66
N SER A 58 -12.02 12.31 0.04
CA SER A 58 -13.48 12.50 0.28
C SER A 58 -14.27 12.67 -1.04
N ASP A 59 -15.55 12.31 -1.22
CA ASP A 59 -16.58 11.70 -0.37
C ASP A 59 -17.57 10.86 -1.23
N LYS A 60 -18.08 9.76 -0.66
CA LYS A 60 -19.33 9.04 -1.02
C LYS A 60 -19.72 8.07 0.12
N GLN A 61 -19.54 8.47 1.38
CA GLN A 61 -19.36 7.66 2.62
C GLN A 61 -17.88 7.33 2.85
N ASP A 62 -17.37 7.76 4.01
CA ASP A 62 -16.00 7.58 4.50
C ASP A 62 -15.54 6.12 4.36
N LEU A 63 -14.41 5.93 3.66
CA LEU A 63 -13.83 4.60 3.37
C LEU A 63 -13.46 3.87 4.67
N PHE A 64 -12.97 4.61 5.68
CA PHE A 64 -12.67 4.03 6.99
C PHE A 64 -13.93 3.47 7.63
N SER A 65 -14.98 4.28 7.74
CA SER A 65 -16.29 3.84 8.27
C SER A 65 -16.87 2.65 7.50
N LYS A 66 -16.74 2.59 6.17
CA LYS A 66 -17.20 1.44 5.38
C LYS A 66 -16.44 0.15 5.71
N LEU A 67 -15.11 0.24 5.78
CA LEU A 67 -14.26 -0.90 6.14
C LEU A 67 -14.56 -1.35 7.58
N GLU A 68 -14.64 -0.41 8.52
CA GLU A 68 -14.94 -0.69 9.93
C GLU A 68 -16.31 -1.37 10.09
N ASN A 69 -17.35 -0.87 9.43
CA ASN A 69 -18.69 -1.48 9.51
C ASN A 69 -18.78 -2.86 8.85
N SER A 70 -18.07 -3.07 7.73
CA SER A 70 -18.10 -4.35 7.00
C SER A 70 -17.24 -5.43 7.68
N ILE A 71 -16.12 -5.03 8.29
CA ILE A 71 -15.06 -5.94 8.75
C ILE A 71 -14.93 -5.98 10.28
N GLY A 72 -15.31 -4.93 11.01
CA GLY A 72 -14.95 -4.72 12.42
C GLY A 72 -15.52 -5.74 13.42
N SER A 73 -16.43 -6.63 13.01
CA SER A 73 -16.92 -7.75 13.83
C SER A 73 -16.20 -9.08 13.56
N GLN A 74 -15.22 -9.10 12.65
CA GLN A 74 -14.42 -10.27 12.27
C GLN A 74 -13.07 -10.25 13.00
N ASP A 75 -12.28 -11.32 12.91
CA ASP A 75 -10.90 -11.38 13.42
C ASP A 75 -9.94 -10.56 12.52
N ALA A 76 -10.18 -9.26 12.48
CA ALA A 76 -9.53 -8.29 11.61
C ALA A 76 -9.47 -6.91 12.29
N SER A 77 -8.59 -6.02 11.80
CA SER A 77 -8.48 -4.66 12.33
C SER A 77 -8.45 -3.62 11.22
N VAL A 78 -9.16 -2.52 11.45
CA VAL A 78 -9.17 -1.34 10.57
C VAL A 78 -8.67 -0.16 11.41
N THR A 79 -7.60 0.51 10.99
CA THR A 79 -7.01 1.60 11.76
C THR A 79 -6.67 2.78 10.85
N ASP A 80 -7.16 3.97 11.18
CA ASP A 80 -6.74 5.20 10.52
C ASP A 80 -5.28 5.53 10.88
N VAL A 81 -4.45 5.64 9.85
CA VAL A 81 -3.02 5.95 9.90
C VAL A 81 -2.68 7.11 8.97
N SER A 82 -3.63 7.99 8.68
CA SER A 82 -3.49 9.12 7.75
C SER A 82 -2.29 10.01 8.10
N GLU A 83 -2.05 10.24 9.39
CA GLU A 83 -0.95 11.05 9.91
C GLU A 83 0.32 10.26 10.26
N ASN A 84 0.35 8.93 10.04
CA ASN A 84 1.48 8.08 10.43
C ASN A 84 2.69 8.22 9.50
N ARG A 85 2.49 8.67 8.26
CA ARG A 85 3.52 8.65 7.21
C ARG A 85 3.52 9.92 6.37
N THR A 86 4.69 10.52 6.19
CA THR A 86 4.94 11.53 5.17
C THR A 86 5.24 10.87 3.83
N VAL A 87 4.63 11.35 2.75
CA VAL A 87 4.88 10.85 1.39
C VAL A 87 5.82 11.81 0.67
N ILE A 88 6.99 11.31 0.25
CA ILE A 88 7.97 12.07 -0.52
C ILE A 88 8.03 11.48 -1.93
N ARG A 89 7.77 12.30 -2.95
CA ARG A 89 7.88 11.92 -4.35
C ARG A 89 9.20 12.43 -4.92
N ILE A 90 9.97 11.53 -5.50
CA ILE A 90 11.25 11.81 -6.16
C ILE A 90 11.24 11.24 -7.58
N MET A 91 11.77 11.99 -8.53
CA MET A 91 11.79 11.65 -9.96
C MET A 91 13.10 12.14 -10.59
N GLY A 92 13.57 11.43 -11.62
CA GLY A 92 14.76 11.83 -12.38
C GLY A 92 15.51 10.63 -12.95
N THR A 93 16.30 10.87 -14.01
CA THR A 93 17.02 9.81 -14.74
C THR A 93 18.11 9.11 -13.92
N LYS A 94 18.64 9.78 -12.88
CA LYS A 94 19.67 9.23 -11.98
C LYS A 94 19.10 8.74 -10.63
N LEU A 95 17.78 8.53 -10.54
CA LEU A 95 17.11 8.18 -9.28
C LEU A 95 17.66 6.90 -8.64
N PHE A 96 17.84 5.83 -9.41
CA PHE A 96 18.32 4.56 -8.87
C PHE A 96 19.77 4.67 -8.39
N ILE A 97 20.62 5.43 -9.11
CA ILE A 97 22.00 5.74 -8.69
C ILE A 97 22.00 6.51 -7.36
N LEU A 98 21.11 7.48 -7.20
CA LEU A 98 20.98 8.25 -5.96
C LEU A 98 20.55 7.35 -4.79
N LEU A 99 19.49 6.56 -4.98
CA LEU A 99 18.93 5.70 -3.94
C LEU A 99 19.89 4.58 -3.52
N ALA A 100 20.65 4.02 -4.46
CA ALA A 100 21.64 2.97 -4.20
C ALA A 100 22.77 3.44 -3.24
N LYS A 101 23.00 4.74 -3.08
CA LYS A 101 23.97 5.27 -2.11
C LYS A 101 23.52 5.12 -0.65
N PHE A 102 22.23 4.94 -0.42
CA PHE A 102 21.62 5.00 0.91
C PHE A 102 20.80 3.75 1.27
N LEU A 103 20.60 2.84 0.31
CA LEU A 103 19.82 1.62 0.45
C LEU A 103 20.72 0.40 0.27
N THR A 104 20.53 -0.62 1.10
CA THR A 104 21.11 -1.95 0.91
C THR A 104 20.24 -2.84 0.01
N LEU A 105 19.01 -2.41 -0.26
CA LEU A 105 18.06 -3.10 -1.12
C LEU A 105 18.55 -3.10 -2.58
N ASN A 106 18.52 -4.25 -3.23
CA ASN A 106 18.76 -4.33 -4.68
C ASN A 106 17.56 -3.72 -5.42
N LEU A 107 17.71 -2.49 -5.90
CA LEU A 107 16.64 -1.71 -6.53
C LEU A 107 16.17 -2.30 -7.86
N ASP A 108 17.08 -2.87 -8.65
CA ASP A 108 16.75 -3.44 -9.96
C ASP A 108 15.81 -4.63 -9.82
N ASN A 109 16.04 -5.47 -8.79
CA ASN A 109 15.18 -6.61 -8.51
C ASN A 109 13.91 -6.21 -7.75
N SER A 110 14.03 -5.35 -6.73
CA SER A 110 12.93 -5.04 -5.82
C SER A 110 11.94 -3.99 -6.35
N LEU A 111 12.34 -3.19 -7.34
CA LEU A 111 11.49 -2.22 -8.01
C LEU A 111 11.37 -2.50 -9.51
N ASN A 112 11.32 -3.76 -9.91
CA ASN A 112 11.34 -4.17 -11.32
C ASN A 112 10.06 -3.80 -12.11
N SER A 113 8.95 -3.50 -11.44
CA SER A 113 7.66 -3.19 -12.05
C SER A 113 7.01 -1.91 -11.49
N SER A 114 6.09 -1.33 -12.23
CA SER A 114 5.24 -0.21 -11.78
C SER A 114 4.35 -0.53 -10.58
N SER A 115 4.15 -1.80 -10.27
CA SER A 115 3.40 -2.26 -9.09
C SER A 115 4.30 -2.63 -7.91
N SER A 116 5.61 -2.52 -8.05
CA SER A 116 6.55 -2.95 -7.01
C SER A 116 6.51 -2.06 -5.78
N VAL A 117 6.49 -2.69 -4.61
CA VAL A 117 6.67 -2.04 -3.31
C VAL A 117 7.68 -2.82 -2.48
N ALA A 118 8.49 -2.12 -1.70
CA ALA A 118 9.44 -2.72 -0.77
C ALA A 118 9.43 -1.98 0.56
N GLN A 119 9.43 -2.73 1.65
CA GLN A 119 9.76 -2.20 2.98
C GLN A 119 11.26 -2.33 3.19
N THR A 120 11.92 -1.23 3.54
CA THR A 120 13.39 -1.18 3.68
C THR A 120 13.83 -0.07 4.64
N LEU A 121 15.14 0.08 4.83
CA LEU A 121 15.76 1.14 5.61
C LEU A 121 16.47 2.13 4.68
N PHE A 122 16.08 3.40 4.72
CA PHE A 122 16.82 4.50 4.10
C PHE A 122 17.58 5.25 5.18
N ILE A 123 18.91 5.15 5.19
CA ILE A 123 19.76 5.77 6.23
C ILE A 123 19.25 5.41 7.66
N LYS A 124 18.99 4.11 7.88
CA LYS A 124 18.44 3.55 9.14
C LYS A 124 17.01 3.99 9.50
N VAL A 125 16.31 4.73 8.64
CA VAL A 125 14.90 5.07 8.83
C VAL A 125 14.02 4.07 8.07
N PRO A 126 13.03 3.42 8.71
CA PRO A 126 12.09 2.55 8.02
C PRO A 126 11.26 3.33 7.00
N ILE A 127 11.28 2.87 5.75
CA ILE A 127 10.50 3.46 4.67
C ILE A 127 9.72 2.38 3.92
N LEU A 128 8.63 2.83 3.32
CA LEU A 128 7.91 2.09 2.29
C LEU A 128 8.28 2.72 0.95
N LEU A 129 9.03 1.98 0.13
CA LEU A 129 9.48 2.42 -1.18
C LEU A 129 8.54 1.88 -2.26
N MET A 130 7.92 2.77 -3.03
CA MET A 130 6.95 2.41 -4.06
C MET A 130 7.42 2.92 -5.42
N ARG A 131 7.36 2.06 -6.45
CA ARG A 131 7.57 2.51 -7.83
C ARG A 131 6.25 3.08 -8.37
N HIS A 132 6.25 4.35 -8.78
CA HIS A 132 5.03 5.05 -9.18
C HIS A 132 4.83 5.18 -10.70
N HIS A 133 5.80 4.77 -11.52
CA HIS A 133 5.70 4.85 -12.99
C HIS A 133 6.38 3.65 -13.65
N GLU A 134 5.85 3.25 -14.80
CA GLU A 134 6.62 2.49 -15.78
C GLU A 134 7.71 3.39 -16.36
N HIS A 135 8.85 2.81 -16.70
CA HIS A 135 9.87 3.54 -17.42
C HIS A 135 9.31 3.78 -18.84
N ASP A 136 8.76 4.97 -19.09
CA ASP A 136 8.65 5.45 -20.46
C ASP A 136 10.08 5.81 -20.88
N ILE A 137 10.64 4.99 -21.78
CA ILE A 137 11.94 5.21 -22.43
C ILE A 137 11.72 6.17 -23.60
#